data_AF-A0A833GP57-F1
#
_entry.id   AF-A0A833GP57-F1
#
_cell.length_a   1.000
_cell.length_b   1.000
_cell.length_c   1.000
_cell.angle_alpha   90.00
_cell.angle_beta   90.00
_cell.angle_gamma   90.00
#
_symmetry.space_group_name_H-M   'P 1'
#
loop_
_entity.id
_entity.type
_entity.pdbx_description
1 polymer ?
#
loop_
_entity_poly.entity_id
_entity_poly.type
_entity_poly.pdbx_seq_one_letter_code
_entity_poly.pdbx_strand_id
1 'polypeptide(L)'
;MSIDAHPGKAPLAPPAPRAWGSLVADRQTSQVLRLVLADRSVSFPIGELKRWEHIAGGQESLIIQTSREIVTVEGQHLTEVRQALDDVRLCELRSPATKATARTGPVVRRITIEPA
;
A
#
# COMPACT_ATOMS: atom_id res chain seq x y z
N MET A 1 -14.03 -16.39 -45.06
CA MET A 1 -13.56 -16.97 -43.78
C MET A 1 -14.25 -16.20 -42.67
N SER A 2 -15.27 -16.79 -42.05
CA SER A 2 -16.03 -16.19 -40.96
C SER A 2 -15.24 -16.35 -39.66
N ILE A 3 -15.11 -15.30 -38.85
CA ILE A 3 -14.52 -15.42 -37.50
C ILE A 3 -15.69 -15.57 -36.53
N ASP A 4 -15.98 -16.80 -36.12
CA ASP A 4 -16.90 -17.06 -35.01
C ASP A 4 -16.28 -16.52 -33.71
N ALA A 5 -16.93 -15.49 -33.15
CA ALA A 5 -16.58 -14.95 -31.85
C ALA A 5 -16.95 -15.98 -30.76
N HIS A 6 -15.95 -16.56 -30.11
CA HIS A 6 -16.17 -17.42 -28.95
C HIS A 6 -16.81 -16.61 -27.79
N PRO A 7 -17.91 -17.07 -27.17
CA PRO A 7 -18.42 -16.46 -25.96
C PRO A 7 -17.61 -17.01 -24.79
N GLY A 8 -16.58 -16.27 -24.36
CA GLY A 8 -15.61 -16.82 -23.41
C GLY A 8 -15.04 -15.81 -22.43
N LYS A 9 -15.73 -15.68 -21.29
CA LYS A 9 -15.34 -14.98 -20.04
C LYS A 9 -15.25 -13.46 -20.11
N ALA A 10 -16.19 -12.82 -19.41
CA ALA A 10 -15.98 -11.47 -18.90
C ALA A 10 -14.61 -11.39 -18.20
N PRO A 11 -13.83 -10.31 -18.38
CA PRO A 11 -12.59 -10.12 -17.64
C PRO A 11 -12.88 -10.30 -16.17
N LEU A 12 -12.16 -11.20 -15.50
CA LEU A 12 -12.22 -11.32 -14.04
C LEU A 12 -11.98 -9.91 -13.50
N ALA A 13 -12.99 -9.34 -12.85
CA ALA A 13 -12.84 -8.05 -12.19
C ALA A 13 -11.59 -8.13 -11.31
N PRO A 14 -10.68 -7.15 -11.38
CA PRO A 14 -9.47 -7.18 -10.57
C PRO A 14 -9.86 -7.39 -9.10
N PRO A 15 -9.08 -8.18 -8.34
CA PRO A 15 -9.36 -8.43 -6.92
C PRO A 15 -9.63 -7.09 -6.22
N ALA A 16 -10.68 -7.05 -5.40
CA ALA A 16 -10.98 -5.85 -4.64
C ALA A 16 -9.70 -5.39 -3.90
N PRO A 17 -9.32 -4.10 -3.97
CA PRO A 17 -8.14 -3.59 -3.29
C PRO A 17 -8.17 -4.01 -1.83
N ARG A 18 -7.01 -4.40 -1.28
CA ARG A 18 -6.93 -4.72 0.15
C ARG A 18 -7.29 -3.45 0.90
N ALA A 19 -7.99 -3.57 2.03
CA ALA A 19 -8.44 -2.39 2.76
C ALA A 19 -7.32 -1.50 3.29
N TRP A 20 -6.10 -2.03 3.37
CA TRP A 20 -4.89 -1.29 3.74
C TRP A 20 -4.12 -0.76 2.52
N GLY A 21 -4.43 -1.19 1.28
CA GLY A 21 -3.66 -0.78 0.11
C GLY A 21 -3.69 -1.75 -1.08
N SER A 22 -2.82 -1.49 -2.06
CA SER A 22 -2.63 -2.34 -3.23
C SER A 22 -1.16 -2.55 -3.54
N LEU A 23 -0.89 -3.71 -4.14
CA LEU A 23 0.41 -4.09 -4.66
C LEU A 23 0.33 -4.16 -6.19
N VAL A 24 1.45 -3.87 -6.86
CA VAL A 24 1.58 -4.21 -8.29
C VAL A 24 1.63 -5.73 -8.47
N ALA A 25 1.40 -6.20 -9.71
CA ALA A 25 1.42 -7.63 -10.02
C ALA A 25 2.77 -8.28 -9.68
N ASP A 26 2.78 -9.61 -9.52
CA ASP A 26 4.01 -10.35 -9.30
C ASP A 26 5.01 -10.07 -10.43
N ARG A 27 6.29 -9.89 -10.05
CA ARG A 27 7.40 -9.52 -10.95
C ARG A 27 7.33 -8.11 -11.55
N GLN A 28 6.44 -7.24 -11.07
CA GLN A 28 6.45 -5.82 -11.37
C GLN A 28 6.97 -5.00 -10.19
N THR A 29 7.53 -3.83 -10.47
CA THR A 29 7.87 -2.84 -9.46
C THR A 29 6.95 -1.64 -9.56
N SER A 30 6.60 -1.06 -8.42
CA SER A 30 5.90 0.20 -8.36
C SER A 30 6.84 1.33 -8.80
N GLN A 31 6.29 2.34 -9.48
CA GLN A 31 7.00 3.57 -9.82
C GLN A 31 6.69 4.69 -8.81
N VAL A 32 5.53 4.60 -8.15
CA VAL A 32 5.01 5.61 -7.22
C VAL A 32 4.34 4.91 -6.05
N LEU A 33 4.61 5.38 -4.84
CA LEU A 33 3.84 5.05 -3.65
C LEU A 33 2.77 6.12 -3.43
N ARG A 34 1.49 5.75 -3.52
CA ARG A 34 0.36 6.62 -3.19
C ARG A 34 -0.11 6.38 -1.76
N LEU A 35 -0.06 7.41 -0.93
CA LEU A 35 -0.66 7.42 0.40
C LEU A 35 -2.04 8.05 0.32
N VAL A 36 -3.07 7.32 0.73
CA VAL A 36 -4.45 7.82 0.80
C VAL A 36 -4.80 8.05 2.26
N LEU A 37 -4.90 9.33 2.63
CA LEU A 37 -5.32 9.81 3.94
C LEU A 37 -6.82 10.11 3.89
N ALA A 38 -7.39 10.51 5.04
CA ALA A 38 -8.82 10.80 5.15
C ALA A 38 -9.27 12.00 4.30
N ASP A 39 -8.41 13.01 4.14
CA ASP A 39 -8.69 14.30 3.51
C ASP A 39 -8.03 14.47 2.14
N ARG A 40 -6.93 13.76 1.89
CA ARG A 40 -6.11 13.93 0.68
C ARG A 40 -5.36 12.66 0.30
N SER A 41 -4.81 12.65 -0.91
CA SER A 41 -3.83 11.67 -1.34
C SER A 41 -2.50 12.34 -1.68
N VAL A 42 -1.39 11.76 -1.20
CA VAL A 42 -0.02 12.20 -1.49
C VAL A 42 0.69 11.09 -2.26
N SER A 43 1.51 11.44 -3.24
CA SER A 43 2.23 10.47 -4.07
C SER A 43 3.72 10.75 -4.03
N PHE A 44 4.50 9.70 -3.80
CA PHE A 44 5.95 9.74 -3.76
C PHE A 44 6.51 8.88 -4.90
N PRO A 45 7.37 9.43 -5.78
CA PRO A 45 8.19 8.59 -6.64
C PRO A 45 9.01 7.61 -5.81
N ILE A 46 9.10 6.35 -6.21
CA ILE A 46 9.83 5.34 -5.43
C ILE A 46 11.30 5.72 -5.18
N GLY A 47 11.95 6.42 -6.13
CA GLY A 47 13.33 6.90 -5.95
C GLY A 47 13.52 7.98 -4.87
N GLU A 48 12.43 8.57 -4.38
CA GLU A 48 12.45 9.52 -3.26
C GLU A 48 12.40 8.83 -1.89
N LEU A 49 11.95 7.57 -1.83
CA LEU A 49 11.97 6.78 -0.59
C LEU A 49 13.41 6.37 -0.29
N LYS A 50 13.94 6.82 0.85
CA LYS A 50 15.35 6.63 1.23
C LYS A 50 15.57 5.47 2.17
N ARG A 51 14.67 5.30 3.14
CA ARG A 51 14.77 4.29 4.17
C ARG A 51 13.38 4.04 4.74
N TRP A 52 13.15 2.83 5.22
CA TRP A 52 12.02 2.55 6.08
C TRP A 52 12.44 1.65 7.24
N GLU A 53 11.80 1.86 8.39
CA GLU A 53 12.09 1.17 9.64
C GLU A 53 10.81 0.67 10.28
N HIS A 54 10.77 -0.61 10.62
CA HIS A 54 9.64 -1.26 11.26
C HIS A 54 9.93 -1.46 12.75
N ILE A 55 9.08 -0.87 13.58
CA ILE A 55 9.09 -0.98 15.04
C ILE A 55 7.95 -1.91 15.43
N ALA A 56 8.29 -3.14 15.80
CA ALA A 56 7.35 -4.14 16.28
C ALA A 56 6.96 -3.90 17.74
N GLY A 57 5.74 -4.30 18.13
CA GLY A 57 5.22 -4.15 19.49
C GLY A 57 3.70 -4.25 19.55
N GLY A 58 3.09 -3.87 20.69
CA GLY A 58 1.62 -3.91 20.86
C GLY A 58 0.87 -2.96 19.92
N GLN A 59 1.50 -1.84 19.55
CA GLN A 59 1.14 -1.02 18.39
C GLN A 59 2.39 -0.93 17.51
N GLU A 60 2.29 -1.39 16.27
CA GLU A 60 3.40 -1.35 15.33
C GLU A 60 3.48 0.02 14.67
N SER A 61 4.71 0.44 14.36
CA SER A 61 4.97 1.63 13.56
C SER A 61 5.92 1.30 12.41
N LEU A 62 5.63 1.83 11.24
CA LEU A 62 6.50 1.79 10.07
C LEU A 62 6.81 3.24 9.67
N ILE A 63 8.07 3.62 9.82
CA ILE A 63 8.57 4.96 9.52
C ILE A 63 9.22 4.89 8.13
N ILE A 64 8.77 5.71 7.19
CA ILE A 64 9.32 5.81 5.83
C ILE A 64 9.91 7.21 5.68
N GLN A 65 11.21 7.27 5.47
CA GLN A 65 11.95 8.51 5.26
C GLN A 65 12.05 8.81 3.76
N THR A 66 11.70 10.04 3.39
CA THR A 66 11.95 10.60 2.06
C THR A 66 12.95 11.75 2.17
N SER A 67 13.29 12.40 1.06
CA SER A 67 14.17 13.57 1.07
C SER A 67 13.56 14.82 1.72
N ARG A 68 12.24 14.90 1.87
CA ARG A 68 11.55 16.11 2.34
C ARG A 68 10.57 15.86 3.48
N GLU A 69 10.12 14.62 3.62
CA GLU A 69 9.05 14.24 4.53
C GLU A 69 9.37 12.92 5.23
N ILE A 70 8.90 12.79 6.46
CA ILE A 70 8.84 11.56 7.22
C ILE A 70 7.38 11.11 7.24
N VAL A 71 7.15 9.89 6.78
CA VAL A 71 5.84 9.24 6.81
C VAL A 71 5.83 8.25 7.96
N THR A 72 4.87 8.36 8.86
CA THR A 72 4.66 7.39 9.94
C THR A 72 3.36 6.64 9.71
N VAL A 73 3.44 5.32 9.64
CA VAL A 73 2.30 4.42 9.47
C VAL A 73 2.14 3.63 10.77
N GLU A 74 1.01 3.80 11.45
CA GLU A 74 0.73 3.07 12.69
C GLU A 74 -0.35 2.02 12.47
N GLY A 75 -0.21 0.88 13.13
CA GLY A 75 -1.08 -0.25 12.87
C GLY A 75 -0.75 -1.54 13.59
N GLN A 76 -1.13 -2.64 12.95
CA GLN A 76 -0.82 -4.02 13.34
C GLN A 76 -0.47 -4.84 12.08
N HIS A 77 0.39 -5.83 12.23
CA HIS A 77 0.86 -6.68 11.12
C HIS A 77 1.48 -5.86 9.97
N LEU A 78 2.21 -4.79 10.29
CA LEU A 78 2.87 -3.92 9.32
C LEU A 78 4.07 -4.59 8.65
N THR A 79 4.50 -5.77 9.12
CA THR A 79 5.53 -6.58 8.47
C THR A 79 5.25 -6.82 6.98
N GLU A 80 3.99 -7.08 6.58
CA GLU A 80 3.68 -7.28 5.15
C GLU A 80 3.79 -5.97 4.35
N VAL A 81 3.48 -4.82 4.97
CA VAL A 81 3.64 -3.50 4.32
C VAL A 81 5.13 -3.21 4.13
N ARG A 82 5.94 -3.49 5.15
CA ARG A 82 7.40 -3.38 5.09
C ARG A 82 7.99 -4.32 4.03
N GLN A 83 7.53 -5.57 3.95
CA GLN A 83 7.99 -6.49 2.90
C GLN A 83 7.60 -5.99 1.50
N ALA A 84 6.41 -5.41 1.34
CA ALA A 84 6.01 -4.83 0.07
C ALA A 84 6.84 -3.60 -0.34
N LEU A 85 7.39 -2.85 0.62
CA LEU A 85 8.37 -1.79 0.37
C LEU A 85 9.74 -2.38 -0.02
N ASP A 86 10.20 -3.40 0.70
CA ASP A 86 11.44 -4.13 0.39
C ASP A 86 11.43 -4.69 -1.03
N ASP A 87 10.30 -5.25 -1.47
CA ASP A 87 10.12 -5.81 -2.80
C ASP A 87 9.87 -4.73 -3.88
N VAL A 88 9.71 -3.46 -3.47
CA VAL A 88 9.34 -2.34 -4.35
C VAL A 88 8.00 -2.59 -5.05
N ARG A 89 7.05 -3.20 -4.35
CA ARG A 89 5.74 -3.60 -4.89
C ARG A 89 4.57 -2.80 -4.36
N LEU A 90 4.76 -2.07 -3.26
CA LEU A 90 3.72 -1.22 -2.69
C LEU A 90 3.44 -0.03 -3.63
N CYS A 91 2.24 0.03 -4.19
CA CYS A 91 1.81 1.15 -5.03
C CYS A 91 0.77 2.05 -4.36
N GLU A 92 0.02 1.51 -3.39
CA GLU A 92 -0.94 2.29 -2.63
C GLU A 92 -1.02 1.81 -1.18
N LEU A 93 -1.08 2.75 -0.24
CA LEU A 93 -1.31 2.52 1.18
C LEU A 93 -2.44 3.42 1.67
N ARG A 94 -3.39 2.86 2.42
CA ARG A 94 -4.60 3.55 2.88
C ARG A 94 -4.78 3.41 4.38
N SER A 95 -5.22 4.49 5.04
CA SER A 95 -5.81 4.39 6.39
C SER A 95 -7.35 4.29 6.24
N PRO A 96 -7.96 3.10 6.39
CA PRO A 96 -9.41 2.95 6.32
C PRO A 96 -10.13 3.79 7.40
N ALA A 97 -11.18 4.51 7.01
CA ALA A 97 -11.95 5.40 7.88
C ALA A 97 -12.84 4.66 8.91
N THR A 98 -13.07 3.34 8.73
CA THR A 98 -13.98 2.56 9.58
C THR A 98 -13.37 1.23 10.02
N LYS A 99 -13.81 0.79 11.21
CA LYS A 99 -13.32 -0.35 12.00
C LYS A 99 -12.99 -1.57 11.15
N ALA A 100 -11.76 -2.08 11.30
CA ALA A 100 -11.30 -3.30 10.66
C ALA A 100 -12.25 -4.47 11.00
N THR A 101 -13.03 -4.91 10.01
CA THR A 101 -13.71 -6.21 10.06
C THR A 101 -12.67 -7.32 10.02
N ALA A 102 -12.87 -8.39 10.78
CA ALA A 102 -11.97 -9.54 10.91
C ALA A 102 -11.20 -9.83 9.61
N ARG A 103 -9.93 -9.41 9.56
CA ARG A 103 -9.12 -9.42 8.33
C ARG A 103 -7.81 -10.12 8.60
N THR A 104 -7.48 -11.04 7.71
CA THR A 104 -6.12 -11.55 7.53
C THR A 104 -5.31 -10.46 6.83
N GLY A 105 -4.22 -10.01 7.47
CA GLY A 105 -3.25 -9.06 6.90
C GLY A 105 -3.14 -7.70 7.63
N PRO A 106 -2.35 -6.75 7.08
CA PRO A 106 -2.08 -5.46 7.69
C PRO A 106 -3.32 -4.68 8.07
N VAL A 107 -3.25 -4.05 9.24
CA VAL A 107 -4.23 -3.07 9.71
C VAL A 107 -3.52 -1.74 9.85
N VAL A 108 -3.69 -0.86 8.86
CA VAL A 108 -3.25 0.53 8.93
C VAL A 108 -4.31 1.33 9.68
N ARG A 109 -3.92 2.03 10.75
CA ARG A 109 -4.82 2.87 11.56
C ARG A 109 -4.64 4.34 11.25
N ARG A 110 -3.39 4.79 11.16
CA ARG A 110 -3.04 6.19 10.94
C ARG A 110 -1.86 6.27 10.00
N ILE A 111 -1.91 7.25 9.11
CA ILE A 111 -0.77 7.68 8.29
C ILE A 111 -0.57 9.16 8.60
N THR A 112 0.61 9.52 9.08
CA THR A 112 1.04 10.90 9.33
C THR A 112 2.17 11.23 8.37
N ILE A 113 2.16 12.45 7.84
CA ILE A 113 3.22 12.98 6.96
C ILE A 113 3.68 14.30 7.57
N GLU A 114 4.96 14.35 7.92
CA GLU A 114 5.60 15.51 8.55
C GLU A 114 6.83 15.92 7.72
N PRO A 115 7.21 17.21 7.68
CA PRO A 115 8.50 17.62 7.13
C PRO A 115 9.66 16.91 7.84
N ALA A 116 10.67 16.50 7.09
CA ALA A 116 11.87 15.85 7.61
C ALA A 116 12.84 16.82 8.32
#